data_AF-A0AAN8HVK6-F1
#
_entry.id   AF-A0AAN8HVK6-F1
#
_cell.length_a   1.000
_cell.length_b   1.000
_cell.length_c   1.000
_cell.angle_alpha   90.00
_cell.angle_beta   90.00
_cell.angle_gamma   90.00
#
_symmetry.space_group_name_H-M   'P 1'
#
loop_
_entity.id
_entity.type
_entity.pdbx_description
1 polymer ?
#
loop_
_entity_poly.entity_id
_entity_poly.type
_entity_poly.pdbx_seq_one_letter_code
_entity_poly.pdbx_strand_id
1 'polypeptide(L)'
;MHFVGRSWLLLTGFILFYVIYLLFGALVFSSIERPMEDRMRTELKALKQEFLNLSCVSDASLERFLLKVLAANKYGVSVLRNASTTSNWDLASSMFFANTLVTTVGYGHTTPLSDTGKAFSILYALIGVPFTMLVLTACVQRIMFPLVLVPLGLLQRSGLEPRPATIVHFLLLLILLVMCFFVAPAAVFSAVELSWSFLDGIYFCFISLCTIGLGDFVPGTQPNQQYRSLYQVAVMGECSC
;
A
#
# COMPACT_ATOMS: atom_id res chain seq x y z
N MET A 1 -13.93 -35.75 26.00
CA MET A 1 -13.55 -36.18 24.63
C MET A 1 -14.42 -35.59 23.52
N HIS A 2 -15.75 -35.46 23.68
CA HIS A 2 -16.66 -34.89 22.66
C HIS A 2 -16.38 -33.41 22.28
N PHE A 3 -15.90 -32.59 23.23
CA PHE A 3 -15.60 -31.17 23.00
C PHE A 3 -14.34 -30.95 22.15
N VAL A 4 -13.32 -31.80 22.34
CA VAL A 4 -12.05 -31.74 21.59
C VAL A 4 -12.30 -32.09 20.12
N GLY A 5 -13.05 -33.17 19.84
CA GLY A 5 -13.39 -33.56 18.46
C GLY A 5 -14.16 -32.48 17.69
N ARG A 6 -15.09 -31.77 18.34
CA ARG A 6 -15.85 -30.68 17.71
C ARG A 6 -14.98 -29.45 17.41
N SER A 7 -14.02 -29.13 18.27
CA SER A 7 -13.08 -28.02 18.05
C SER A 7 -12.12 -28.31 16.88
N TRP A 8 -11.61 -29.54 16.78
CA TRP A 8 -10.76 -29.96 15.65
C TRP A 8 -11.53 -30.00 14.33
N LEU A 9 -12.79 -30.47 14.33
CA LEU A 9 -13.65 -30.44 13.13
C LEU A 9 -13.89 -29.01 12.63
N LEU A 10 -14.15 -28.06 13.53
CA LEU A 10 -14.31 -26.65 13.17
C LEU A 10 -13.01 -26.06 12.62
N LEU A 11 -11.86 -26.35 13.24
CA LEU A 11 -10.56 -25.91 12.74
C LEU A 11 -10.28 -26.46 11.34
N THR A 12 -10.53 -27.74 11.10
CA THR A 12 -10.37 -28.33 9.76
C THR A 12 -11.31 -27.70 8.74
N GLY A 13 -12.54 -27.35 9.14
CA GLY A 13 -13.49 -26.63 8.29
C GLY A 13 -12.98 -25.23 7.91
N PHE A 14 -12.44 -24.47 8.86
CA PHE A 14 -11.84 -23.15 8.59
C PHE A 14 -10.63 -23.23 7.67
N ILE A 15 -9.73 -24.20 7.90
CA ILE A 15 -8.55 -24.42 7.05
C ILE A 15 -8.99 -24.77 5.62
N LEU A 16 -9.96 -25.68 5.46
CA LEU A 16 -10.46 -26.07 4.15
C LEU A 16 -11.09 -24.87 3.42
N PHE A 17 -11.92 -24.09 4.11
CA PHE A 17 -12.50 -22.87 3.55
C PHE A 17 -11.43 -21.87 3.11
N TYR A 18 -10.40 -21.65 3.92
CA TYR A 18 -9.29 -20.75 3.59
C TYR A 18 -8.51 -21.22 2.35
N VAL A 19 -8.23 -22.52 2.25
CA VAL A 19 -7.57 -23.11 1.07
C VAL A 19 -8.44 -22.92 -0.18
N ILE A 20 -9.75 -23.16 -0.08
CA ILE A 20 -10.69 -22.93 -1.20
C ILE A 20 -10.70 -21.45 -1.60
N TYR A 21 -10.71 -20.53 -0.64
CA TYR A 21 -10.67 -19.09 -0.90
C TYR A 21 -9.38 -18.67 -1.63
N LEU A 22 -8.22 -19.20 -1.21
CA LEU A 22 -6.95 -18.94 -1.90
C LEU A 22 -6.91 -19.52 -3.32
N LEU A 23 -7.42 -20.75 -3.51
CA LEU A 23 -7.48 -21.37 -4.84
C LEU A 23 -8.41 -20.59 -5.77
N PHE A 24 -9.55 -20.13 -5.27
CA PHE A 24 -10.45 -19.26 -6.02
C PHE A 24 -9.75 -17.96 -6.43
N GLY A 25 -9.11 -17.26 -5.48
CA GLY A 25 -8.34 -16.05 -5.78
C GLY A 25 -7.22 -16.30 -6.80
N ALA A 26 -6.46 -17.38 -6.65
CA ALA A 26 -5.39 -17.75 -7.58
C ALA A 26 -5.89 -17.99 -9.01
N LEU A 27 -7.03 -18.67 -9.17
CA LEU A 27 -7.64 -18.89 -10.47
C LEU A 27 -8.12 -17.58 -11.09
N VAL A 28 -8.78 -16.72 -10.32
CA VAL A 28 -9.26 -15.41 -10.78
C VAL A 28 -8.09 -14.54 -11.25
N PHE A 29 -7.08 -14.33 -10.39
CA PHE A 29 -5.88 -13.56 -10.76
C PHE A 29 -5.17 -14.16 -11.97
N SER A 30 -4.98 -15.48 -11.98
CA SER A 30 -4.36 -16.17 -13.12
C SER A 30 -5.14 -15.98 -14.42
N SER A 31 -6.47 -15.86 -14.38
CA SER A 31 -7.28 -15.68 -15.58
C SER A 31 -7.26 -14.25 -16.11
N ILE A 32 -7.12 -13.26 -15.21
CA ILE A 32 -7.13 -11.83 -15.55
C ILE A 32 -5.73 -11.35 -15.93
N GLU A 33 -4.70 -11.72 -15.15
CA GLU A 33 -3.36 -11.14 -15.27
C GLU A 33 -2.48 -11.85 -16.31
N ARG A 34 -2.64 -13.16 -16.52
CA ARG A 34 -1.79 -13.89 -17.49
C ARG A 34 -1.85 -13.31 -18.91
N PRO A 35 -3.03 -13.00 -19.48
CA PRO A 35 -3.09 -12.38 -20.80
C PRO A 35 -2.38 -11.02 -20.87
N MET A 36 -2.43 -10.24 -19.78
CA MET A 36 -1.78 -8.94 -19.69
C MET A 36 -0.25 -9.10 -19.58
N GLU A 37 0.25 -10.06 -18.79
CA GLU A 37 1.66 -10.42 -18.71
C GLU A 37 2.21 -10.86 -20.07
N ASP A 38 1.49 -11.76 -20.77
CA ASP A 38 1.90 -12.28 -22.07
C ASP A 38 1.98 -11.17 -23.13
N ARG A 39 1.04 -10.22 -23.08
CA ARG A 39 1.07 -9.03 -23.95
C ARG A 39 2.30 -8.17 -23.67
N MET A 40 2.56 -7.79 -22.41
CA MET A 40 3.74 -7.00 -22.05
C MET A 40 5.05 -7.71 -22.41
N ARG A 41 5.13 -9.03 -22.19
CA ARG A 41 6.28 -9.85 -22.57
C ARG A 41 6.53 -9.84 -24.08
N THR A 42 5.46 -9.87 -24.87
CA THR A 42 5.55 -9.83 -26.34
C THR A 42 5.97 -8.46 -26.83
N GLU A 43 5.39 -7.39 -26.30
CA GLU A 43 5.76 -6.00 -26.60
C GLU A 43 7.24 -5.72 -26.25
N LEU A 44 7.71 -6.16 -25.08
CA LEU A 44 9.11 -5.99 -24.68
C LEU A 44 10.08 -6.77 -25.59
N LYS A 45 9.73 -8.00 -25.99
CA LYS A 45 10.53 -8.78 -26.93
C LYS A 45 10.59 -8.12 -28.30
N ALA A 46 9.47 -7.60 -28.79
CA ALA A 46 9.40 -6.87 -30.05
C ALA A 46 10.29 -5.63 -30.00
N LEU A 47 10.20 -4.83 -28.92
CA LEU A 47 11.02 -3.65 -28.72
C LEU A 47 12.53 -3.98 -28.62
N LYS A 48 12.90 -5.06 -27.93
CA LYS A 48 14.29 -5.55 -27.86
C LYS A 48 14.81 -5.87 -29.26
N GLN A 49 14.02 -6.59 -30.07
CA GLN A 49 14.40 -6.97 -31.43
C GLN A 49 14.51 -5.75 -32.35
N GLU A 50 13.57 -4.82 -32.26
CA GLU A 50 13.60 -3.56 -33.01
C GLU A 50 14.88 -2.76 -32.69
N PHE A 51 15.22 -2.62 -31.40
CA PHE A 51 16.44 -1.93 -30.98
C PHE A 51 17.71 -2.61 -31.50
N LEU A 52 17.78 -3.95 -31.45
CA LEU A 52 18.93 -4.70 -31.97
C LEU A 52 19.07 -4.58 -33.49
N ASN A 53 17.97 -4.48 -34.23
CA ASN A 53 18.00 -4.31 -35.68
C ASN A 53 18.46 -2.90 -36.08
N LEU A 54 18.11 -1.88 -35.28
CA LEU A 54 18.49 -0.49 -35.53
C LEU A 54 19.88 -0.12 -35.02
N SER A 55 20.53 -0.96 -34.22
CA SER A 55 21.78 -0.63 -33.52
C SER A 55 22.91 -1.61 -33.80
N CYS A 56 24.15 -1.17 -33.59
CA CYS A 56 25.34 -2.02 -33.73
C CYS A 56 25.67 -2.81 -32.45
N VAL A 57 24.68 -3.03 -31.57
CA VAL A 57 24.89 -3.64 -30.24
C VAL A 57 24.58 -5.12 -30.29
N SER A 58 25.48 -5.96 -29.77
CA SER A 58 25.20 -7.40 -29.62
C SER A 58 24.14 -7.67 -28.54
N ASP A 59 23.31 -8.69 -28.76
CA ASP A 59 22.27 -9.12 -27.81
C ASP A 59 22.81 -9.30 -26.38
N ALA A 60 23.96 -9.98 -26.24
CA ALA A 60 24.62 -10.21 -24.95
C ALA A 60 25.14 -8.93 -24.26
N SER A 61 25.51 -7.89 -25.02
CA SER A 61 25.90 -6.60 -24.45
C SER A 61 24.68 -5.82 -23.96
N LEU A 62 23.58 -5.86 -24.72
CA LEU A 62 22.33 -5.23 -24.32
C LEU A 62 21.75 -5.88 -23.07
N GLU A 63 21.73 -7.21 -22.98
CA GLU A 63 21.26 -7.92 -21.78
C GLU A 63 22.12 -7.60 -20.55
N ARG A 64 23.44 -7.56 -20.68
CA ARG A 64 24.32 -7.16 -19.57
C ARG A 64 24.04 -5.74 -19.09
N PHE A 65 23.75 -4.82 -20.00
CA PHE A 65 23.35 -3.46 -19.65
C PHE A 65 21.99 -3.44 -18.94
N LEU A 66 20.98 -4.08 -19.52
CA LEU A 66 19.62 -4.17 -18.94
C LEU A 66 19.64 -4.80 -17.55
N LEU A 67 20.40 -5.88 -17.34
CA LEU A 67 20.56 -6.50 -16.03
C LEU A 67 21.12 -5.54 -14.98
N LYS A 68 22.11 -4.71 -15.35
CA LYS A 68 22.66 -3.69 -14.44
C LYS A 68 21.67 -2.56 -14.16
N VAL A 69 20.94 -2.10 -15.18
CA VAL A 69 19.90 -1.08 -15.02
C VAL A 69 18.76 -1.59 -14.14
N LEU A 70 18.28 -2.82 -14.37
CA LEU A 70 17.24 -3.46 -13.56
C LEU A 70 17.71 -3.69 -12.11
N ALA A 71 18.97 -4.10 -11.92
CA ALA A 71 19.55 -4.24 -10.59
C ALA A 71 19.60 -2.88 -9.86
N ALA A 72 20.01 -1.81 -10.53
CA ALA A 72 20.01 -0.45 -9.95
C ALA A 72 18.59 0.06 -9.66
N ASN A 73 17.66 -0.16 -10.58
CA ASN A 73 16.26 0.25 -10.45
C ASN A 73 15.54 -0.48 -9.30
N LYS A 74 15.86 -1.77 -9.08
CA LYS A 74 15.38 -2.53 -7.92
C LYS A 74 15.75 -1.87 -6.57
N TYR A 75 16.82 -1.07 -6.55
CA TYR A 75 17.28 -0.33 -5.39
C TYR A 75 16.88 1.16 -5.43
N GLY A 76 15.92 1.52 -6.29
CA GLY A 76 15.39 2.88 -6.42
C GLY A 76 16.31 3.85 -7.17
N VAL A 77 17.38 3.37 -7.81
CA VAL A 77 18.32 4.21 -8.56
C VAL A 77 17.96 4.19 -10.04
N SER A 78 17.41 5.30 -10.55
CA SER A 78 17.03 5.44 -11.96
C SER A 78 18.16 6.03 -12.80
N VAL A 79 18.33 5.50 -14.02
CA VAL A 79 19.37 5.93 -14.98
C VAL A 79 18.87 7.06 -15.90
N LEU A 80 17.57 7.35 -15.87
CA LEU A 80 16.93 8.31 -16.76
C LEU A 80 17.33 9.75 -16.41
N ARG A 81 17.86 10.49 -17.41
CA ARG A 81 18.52 11.81 -17.27
C ARG A 81 17.65 12.93 -16.70
N ASN A 82 16.32 12.75 -16.66
CA ASN A 82 15.37 13.72 -16.08
C ASN A 82 14.97 13.39 -14.62
N ALA A 83 15.58 12.37 -14.01
CA ALA A 83 15.46 12.07 -12.57
C ALA A 83 16.46 12.89 -11.75
N SER A 84 16.69 14.15 -12.13
CA SER A 84 17.59 15.06 -11.43
C SER A 84 17.20 15.19 -9.96
N THR A 85 18.09 14.69 -9.09
CA THR A 85 18.39 15.16 -7.74
C THR A 85 17.23 15.22 -6.74
N THR A 86 16.68 14.06 -6.37
CA THR A 86 16.14 13.89 -5.00
C THR A 86 16.67 12.58 -4.42
N SER A 87 17.40 12.66 -3.31
CA SER A 87 17.90 11.47 -2.62
C SER A 87 16.72 10.66 -2.11
N ASN A 88 16.70 9.35 -2.37
CA ASN A 88 15.72 8.44 -1.77
C ASN A 88 15.84 8.36 -0.23
N TRP A 89 16.92 8.91 0.33
CA TRP A 89 17.22 8.96 1.75
C TRP A 89 17.40 10.41 2.24
N ASP A 90 16.62 11.35 1.70
CA ASP A 90 16.41 12.64 2.36
C ASP A 90 15.55 12.45 3.62
N LEU A 91 15.46 13.48 4.47
CA LEU A 91 14.78 13.35 5.76
C LEU A 91 13.30 12.95 5.61
N ALA A 92 12.58 13.54 4.65
CA ALA A 92 11.18 13.24 4.41
C ALA A 92 10.97 11.80 3.90
N SER A 93 11.76 11.34 2.92
CA SER A 93 11.67 9.95 2.44
C SER A 93 12.14 8.95 3.50
N SER A 94 13.11 9.31 4.33
CA SER A 94 13.58 8.45 5.44
C SER A 94 12.52 8.32 6.53
N MET A 95 11.79 9.39 6.85
CA MET A 95 10.63 9.34 7.75
C MET A 95 9.51 8.49 7.15
N PHE A 96 9.25 8.63 5.84
CA PHE A 96 8.25 7.81 5.14
C PHE A 96 8.59 6.31 5.19
N PHE A 97 9.86 5.97 4.95
CA PHE A 97 10.36 4.61 5.12
C PHE A 97 10.20 4.12 6.57
N ALA A 98 10.61 4.93 7.56
CA ALA A 98 10.51 4.57 8.97
C ALA A 98 9.05 4.33 9.39
N ASN A 99 8.12 5.21 8.98
CA ASN A 99 6.69 5.08 9.24
C ASN A 99 6.13 3.81 8.62
N THR A 100 6.36 3.60 7.31
CA THR A 100 5.85 2.41 6.59
C THR A 100 6.42 1.09 7.12
N LEU A 101 7.62 1.13 7.71
CA LEU A 101 8.22 -0.01 8.39
C LEU A 101 7.52 -0.34 9.71
N VAL A 102 7.23 0.65 10.55
CA VAL A 102 6.58 0.43 11.85
C VAL A 102 5.07 0.24 11.77
N THR A 103 4.42 0.74 10.72
CA THR A 103 3.01 0.46 10.40
C THR A 103 2.82 -0.84 9.64
N THR A 104 3.90 -1.55 9.31
CA THR A 104 3.92 -2.83 8.58
C THR A 104 3.36 -2.78 7.15
N VAL A 105 3.20 -1.58 6.57
CA VAL A 105 2.78 -1.41 5.17
C VAL A 105 3.90 -1.88 4.23
N GLY A 106 5.11 -1.35 4.39
CA GLY A 106 6.29 -1.85 3.69
C GLY A 106 6.27 -1.87 2.14
N TYR A 107 5.97 -0.75 1.47
CA TYR A 107 5.90 -0.65 0.00
C TYR A 107 7.12 -1.18 -0.79
N GLY A 108 8.31 -1.32 -0.19
CA GLY A 108 9.47 -1.92 -0.86
C GLY A 108 10.15 -1.08 -1.96
N HIS A 109 9.58 0.05 -2.39
CA HIS A 109 10.23 0.98 -3.34
C HIS A 109 11.54 1.60 -2.81
N THR A 110 11.69 1.71 -1.49
CA THR A 110 12.91 2.10 -0.79
C THR A 110 13.27 1.04 0.25
N THR A 111 14.47 0.47 0.16
CA THR A 111 14.93 -0.63 1.05
C THR A 111 16.38 -0.42 1.48
N PRO A 112 16.75 -0.83 2.72
CA PRO A 112 18.11 -0.68 3.21
C PRO A 112 19.07 -1.61 2.43
N LEU A 113 20.10 -1.02 1.84
CA LEU A 113 21.06 -1.75 1.00
C LEU A 113 22.23 -2.33 1.82
N SER A 114 22.70 -1.57 2.81
CA SER A 114 23.82 -1.97 3.67
C SER A 114 23.41 -2.98 4.73
N ASP A 115 24.33 -3.85 5.13
CA ASP A 115 24.07 -4.83 6.19
C ASP A 115 23.81 -4.15 7.53
N THR A 116 24.47 -3.03 7.81
CA THR A 116 24.17 -2.18 8.97
C THR A 116 22.74 -1.62 8.91
N GLY A 117 22.30 -1.14 7.74
CA GLY A 117 20.93 -0.64 7.56
C GLY A 117 19.89 -1.72 7.77
N LYS A 118 20.12 -2.92 7.22
CA LYS A 118 19.24 -4.09 7.43
C LYS A 118 19.17 -4.48 8.90
N ALA A 119 20.32 -4.57 9.59
CA ALA A 119 20.37 -4.88 11.01
C ALA A 119 19.63 -3.82 11.86
N PHE A 120 19.81 -2.53 11.55
CA PHE A 120 19.08 -1.46 12.20
C PHE A 120 17.57 -1.55 11.97
N SER A 121 17.12 -1.79 10.73
CA SER A 121 15.70 -1.96 10.42
C SER A 121 15.05 -3.10 11.20
N ILE A 122 15.76 -4.21 11.42
CA ILE A 122 15.27 -5.34 12.25
C ILE A 122 15.03 -4.88 13.69
N LEU A 123 16.02 -4.23 14.31
CA LEU A 123 15.91 -3.75 15.69
C LEU A 123 14.85 -2.65 15.84
N TYR A 124 14.79 -1.74 14.87
CA TYR A 124 13.82 -0.65 14.83
C TYR A 124 12.38 -1.18 14.70
N ALA A 125 12.12 -2.14 13.81
CA ALA A 125 10.80 -2.75 13.65
C ALA A 125 10.37 -3.56 14.89
N LEU A 126 11.31 -4.27 15.54
CA LEU A 126 11.03 -5.07 16.74
C LEU A 126 10.44 -4.23 17.89
N ILE A 127 10.91 -2.99 18.05
CA ILE A 127 10.43 -2.06 19.08
C ILE A 127 9.29 -1.19 18.54
N GLY A 128 9.42 -0.73 17.30
CA GLY A 128 8.49 0.22 16.67
C GLY A 128 7.11 -0.37 16.41
N VAL A 129 7.00 -1.61 15.91
CA VAL A 129 5.70 -2.22 15.59
C VAL A 129 4.81 -2.38 16.83
N PRO A 130 5.30 -2.96 17.96
CA PRO A 130 4.51 -3.01 19.20
C PRO A 130 4.13 -1.62 19.73
N PHE A 131 5.06 -0.65 19.64
CA PHE A 131 4.81 0.72 20.07
C PHE A 131 3.72 1.38 19.23
N THR A 132 3.77 1.27 17.90
CA THR A 132 2.74 1.77 16.99
C THR A 132 1.38 1.13 17.26
N MET A 133 1.32 -0.18 17.51
CA MET A 133 0.07 -0.85 17.87
C MET A 133 -0.52 -0.33 19.20
N LEU A 134 0.33 -0.01 20.18
CA LEU A 134 -0.10 0.60 21.44
C LEU A 134 -0.65 2.01 21.23
N VAL A 135 0.04 2.85 20.45
CA VAL A 135 -0.41 4.20 20.11
C VAL A 135 -1.74 4.16 19.35
N LEU A 136 -1.84 3.30 18.33
CA LEU A 136 -3.07 3.11 17.56
C LEU A 136 -4.24 2.71 18.46
N THR A 137 -4.03 1.76 19.36
CA THR A 137 -5.06 1.32 20.32
C THR A 137 -5.51 2.47 21.22
N ALA A 138 -4.58 3.28 21.73
CA ALA A 138 -4.90 4.44 22.56
C ALA A 138 -5.68 5.51 21.79
N CYS A 139 -5.30 5.79 20.54
CA CYS A 139 -6.00 6.73 19.66
C CYS A 139 -7.44 6.26 19.38
N VAL A 140 -7.62 5.01 18.98
CA VAL A 140 -8.95 4.43 18.71
C VAL A 140 -9.84 4.53 19.96
N GLN A 141 -9.33 4.20 21.15
CA GLN A 141 -10.09 4.32 22.39
C GLN A 141 -10.52 5.76 22.71
N ARG A 142 -9.64 6.74 22.46
CA ARG A 142 -9.93 8.16 22.69
C ARG A 142 -10.91 8.73 21.67
N ILE A 143 -10.78 8.35 20.40
CA ILE A 143 -11.61 8.82 19.29
C ILE A 143 -13.00 8.16 19.32
N MET A 144 -13.12 6.93 19.81
CA MET A 144 -14.39 6.20 19.88
C MET A 144 -15.46 6.96 20.68
N PHE A 145 -15.09 7.67 21.75
CA PHE A 145 -16.05 8.41 22.57
C PHE A 145 -16.78 9.53 21.81
N PRO A 146 -16.09 10.55 21.24
CA PRO A 146 -16.76 11.61 20.48
C PRO A 146 -17.33 11.12 19.15
N LEU A 147 -16.74 10.10 18.53
CA LEU A 147 -17.15 9.64 17.21
C LEU A 147 -18.37 8.73 17.25
N VAL A 148 -18.53 7.92 18.30
CA VAL A 148 -19.59 6.90 18.38
C VAL A 148 -20.59 7.21 19.48
N LEU A 149 -20.13 7.45 20.71
CA LEU A 149 -21.02 7.56 21.87
C LEU A 149 -21.82 8.87 21.88
N VAL A 150 -21.20 9.99 21.50
CA VAL A 150 -21.87 11.30 21.47
C VAL A 150 -22.98 11.34 20.41
N PRO A 151 -22.76 10.98 19.12
CA PRO A 151 -23.81 11.04 18.11
C PRO A 151 -24.95 10.06 18.37
N LEU A 152 -24.66 8.86 18.89
CA LEU A 152 -25.68 7.91 19.31
C LEU A 152 -26.56 8.47 20.43
N GLY A 153 -25.95 9.11 21.43
CA GLY A 153 -26.68 9.78 22.51
C GLY A 153 -27.56 10.92 22.01
N LEU A 154 -27.08 11.70 21.04
CA LEU A 154 -27.88 12.76 20.41
C LEU A 154 -29.06 12.18 19.63
N LEU A 155 -28.85 11.13 18.85
CA LEU A 155 -29.87 10.50 18.02
C LEU A 155 -30.96 9.82 18.87
N GLN A 156 -30.57 9.23 20.00
CA GLN A 156 -31.51 8.71 20.99
C GLN A 156 -32.30 9.83 21.69
N ARG A 157 -31.67 10.97 22.01
CA ARG A 157 -32.36 12.16 22.54
C ARG A 157 -33.34 12.76 21.54
N SER A 158 -33.10 12.61 20.24
CA SER A 158 -34.04 12.98 19.17
C SER A 158 -35.25 12.04 19.08
N GLY A 159 -35.36 11.01 19.94
CA GLY A 159 -36.51 10.12 20.02
C GLY A 159 -36.39 8.85 19.17
N LEU A 160 -35.24 8.56 18.55
CA LEU A 160 -35.04 7.31 17.83
C LEU A 160 -34.84 6.14 18.79
N GLU A 161 -35.47 5.01 18.48
CA GLU A 161 -35.22 3.76 19.20
C GLU A 161 -33.75 3.32 19.06
N PRO A 162 -33.20 2.58 20.05
CA PRO A 162 -31.77 2.24 20.08
C PRO A 162 -31.25 1.47 18.85
N ARG A 163 -32.06 0.56 18.30
CA ARG A 163 -31.68 -0.26 17.13
C ARG A 163 -31.58 0.57 15.85
N PRO A 164 -32.62 1.31 15.41
CA PRO A 164 -32.52 2.24 14.29
C PRO A 164 -31.42 3.29 14.47
N ALA A 165 -31.26 3.86 15.67
CA ALA A 165 -30.23 4.87 15.95
C ALA A 165 -28.82 4.33 15.68
N THR A 166 -28.55 3.09 16.08
CA THR A 166 -27.25 2.43 15.85
C THR A 166 -27.01 2.18 14.35
N ILE A 167 -28.02 1.73 13.61
CA ILE A 167 -27.91 1.47 12.17
C ILE A 167 -27.66 2.79 11.41
N VAL A 168 -28.44 3.83 11.69
CA VAL A 168 -28.29 5.14 11.05
C VAL A 168 -26.90 5.72 11.33
N HIS A 169 -26.46 5.69 12.59
CA HIS A 169 -25.13 6.16 12.95
C HIS A 169 -24.02 5.36 12.25
N PHE A 170 -24.13 4.03 12.23
CA PHE A 170 -23.17 3.17 11.52
C PHE A 170 -23.10 3.48 10.03
N LEU A 171 -24.24 3.66 9.35
CA LEU A 171 -24.28 4.01 7.94
C LEU A 171 -23.67 5.40 7.68
N LEU A 172 -23.99 6.39 8.52
CA LEU A 172 -23.40 7.73 8.42
C LEU A 172 -21.89 7.70 8.64
N LEU A 173 -21.43 6.94 9.63
CA LEU A 173 -20.01 6.78 9.91
C LEU A 173 -19.29 6.05 8.76
N LEU A 174 -19.91 5.01 8.19
CA LEU A 174 -19.37 4.31 7.03
C LEU A 174 -19.24 5.23 5.82
N ILE A 175 -20.27 6.03 5.52
CA ILE A 175 -20.22 7.02 4.44
C ILE A 175 -19.12 8.04 4.71
N LEU A 176 -19.02 8.56 5.94
CA LEU A 176 -17.97 9.50 6.31
C LEU A 176 -16.57 8.91 6.13
N LEU A 177 -16.34 7.67 6.59
CA LEU A 177 -15.06 6.98 6.44
C LEU A 177 -14.69 6.76 4.97
N VAL A 178 -15.63 6.27 4.15
CA VAL A 178 -15.40 6.09 2.72
C VAL A 178 -15.09 7.43 2.04
N MET A 179 -15.80 8.50 2.39
CA MET A 179 -15.54 9.81 1.81
C MET A 179 -14.19 10.38 2.24
N CYS A 180 -13.84 10.29 3.52
CA CYS A 180 -12.62 10.89 4.08
C CYS A 180 -11.35 10.08 3.80
N PHE A 181 -11.41 8.75 3.77
CA PHE A 181 -10.22 7.89 3.64
C PHE A 181 -10.07 7.25 2.26
N PHE A 182 -11.11 7.26 1.42
CA PHE A 182 -11.03 6.71 0.05
C PHE A 182 -11.30 7.77 -1.00
N VAL A 183 -12.49 8.38 -1.03
CA VAL A 183 -12.91 9.26 -2.14
C VAL A 183 -12.11 10.57 -2.19
N ALA A 184 -12.01 11.29 -1.06
CA ALA A 184 -11.29 12.56 -1.02
C ALA A 184 -9.77 12.38 -1.27
N PRO A 185 -9.06 11.43 -0.62
CA PRO A 185 -7.66 11.19 -0.93
C PRO A 185 -7.46 10.70 -2.37
N ALA A 186 -8.29 9.80 -2.89
CA ALA A 186 -8.19 9.35 -4.28
C ALA A 186 -8.35 10.50 -5.28
N ALA A 187 -9.24 11.47 -5.01
CA ALA A 187 -9.37 12.67 -5.82
C ALA A 187 -8.09 13.52 -5.77
N VAL A 188 -7.51 13.72 -4.58
CA VAL A 188 -6.24 14.43 -4.42
C VAL A 188 -5.11 13.71 -5.16
N PHE A 189 -4.96 12.39 -4.97
CA PHE A 189 -3.95 11.59 -5.64
C PHE A 189 -4.08 11.66 -7.16
N SER A 190 -5.28 11.49 -7.71
CA SER A 190 -5.50 11.59 -9.16
C SER A 190 -5.28 13.01 -9.74
N ALA A 191 -5.36 14.05 -8.90
CA ALA A 191 -5.09 15.42 -9.31
C ALA A 191 -3.59 15.79 -9.23
N VAL A 192 -2.87 15.23 -8.26
CA VAL A 192 -1.44 15.48 -8.03
C VAL A 192 -0.55 14.56 -8.86
N GLU A 193 -0.89 13.27 -8.93
CA GLU A 193 -0.16 12.24 -9.66
C GLU A 193 -0.69 12.13 -11.09
N LEU A 194 -0.02 12.81 -12.03
CA LEU A 194 -0.44 12.93 -13.44
C LEU A 194 -0.70 11.59 -14.16
N SER A 195 -0.05 10.51 -13.73
CA SER A 195 -0.21 9.18 -14.31
C SER A 195 -1.28 8.31 -13.64
N TRP A 196 -1.89 8.78 -12.55
CA TRP A 196 -2.85 7.99 -11.77
C TRP A 196 -4.27 8.32 -12.20
N SER A 197 -5.07 7.29 -12.47
CA SER A 197 -6.50 7.42 -12.56
C SER A 197 -7.13 7.53 -11.16
N PHE A 198 -8.39 7.94 -11.09
CA PHE A 198 -9.13 7.94 -9.83
C PHE A 198 -9.24 6.52 -9.22
N LEU A 199 -9.34 5.49 -10.06
CA LEU A 199 -9.33 4.10 -9.61
C LEU A 199 -7.99 3.73 -8.97
N ASP A 200 -6.87 4.17 -9.55
CA ASP A 200 -5.54 3.95 -8.98
C ASP A 200 -5.40 4.65 -7.63
N GLY A 201 -5.99 5.84 -7.48
CA GLY A 201 -6.08 6.53 -6.19
C GLY A 201 -6.86 5.73 -5.14
N ILE A 202 -8.03 5.19 -5.48
CA ILE A 202 -8.80 4.32 -4.56
C ILE A 202 -8.04 3.05 -4.22
N TYR A 203 -7.43 2.41 -5.23
CA TYR A 203 -6.64 1.21 -5.08
C TYR A 203 -5.45 1.45 -4.15
N PHE A 204 -4.73 2.56 -4.34
CA PHE A 204 -3.65 3.00 -3.46
C PHE A 204 -4.14 3.16 -2.02
N CYS A 205 -5.24 3.89 -1.78
CA CYS A 205 -5.80 4.04 -0.43
C CYS A 205 -6.12 2.67 0.21
N PHE A 206 -6.72 1.75 -0.55
CA PHE A 206 -7.05 0.41 -0.07
C PHE A 206 -5.82 -0.40 0.34
N ILE A 207 -4.83 -0.55 -0.56
CA ILE A 207 -3.63 -1.35 -0.26
C ILE A 207 -2.78 -0.74 0.86
N SER A 208 -2.85 0.58 1.04
CA SER A 208 -2.11 1.32 2.06
C SER A 208 -2.76 1.19 3.44
N LEU A 209 -4.07 1.48 3.53
CA LEU A 209 -4.82 1.43 4.80
C LEU A 209 -5.01 0.00 5.30
N CYS A 210 -5.11 -0.99 4.41
CA CYS A 210 -5.12 -2.40 4.78
C CYS A 210 -3.72 -2.96 5.08
N THR A 211 -2.66 -2.13 5.06
CA THR A 211 -1.27 -2.53 5.31
C THR A 211 -0.78 -3.65 4.39
N ILE A 212 -1.31 -3.73 3.16
CA ILE A 212 -0.87 -4.69 2.14
C ILE A 212 0.43 -4.18 1.49
N GLY A 213 0.46 -2.90 1.12
CA GLY A 213 1.67 -2.20 0.66
C GLY A 213 2.40 -2.83 -0.52
N LEU A 214 1.70 -3.09 -1.64
CA LEU A 214 2.31 -3.71 -2.83
C LEU A 214 3.42 -2.85 -3.46
N GLY A 215 3.34 -1.52 -3.34
CA GLY A 215 4.39 -0.58 -3.76
C GLY A 215 4.49 -0.32 -5.26
N ASP A 216 3.53 -0.82 -6.03
CA ASP A 216 3.26 -0.47 -7.42
C ASP A 216 2.84 0.99 -7.58
N PHE A 217 2.08 1.51 -6.61
CA PHE A 217 1.74 2.93 -6.48
C PHE A 217 2.32 3.52 -5.20
N VAL A 218 3.16 4.54 -5.34
CA VAL A 218 3.73 5.30 -4.21
C VAL A 218 3.77 6.78 -4.57
N PRO A 219 3.10 7.65 -3.78
CA PRO A 219 3.05 9.07 -4.06
C PRO A 219 4.44 9.71 -3.90
N GLY A 220 4.74 10.73 -4.69
CA GLY A 220 6.00 11.45 -4.57
C GLY A 220 7.19 10.77 -5.25
N THR A 221 6.97 9.74 -6.08
CA THR A 221 8.05 9.02 -6.78
C THR A 221 8.29 9.50 -8.21
N GLN A 222 7.39 10.31 -8.77
CA GLN A 222 7.52 10.80 -10.14
C GLN A 222 8.60 11.88 -10.28
N PRO A 223 9.38 11.88 -11.39
CA PRO A 223 10.34 12.93 -11.66
C PRO A 223 9.64 14.27 -11.84
N ASN A 224 10.25 15.35 -11.33
CA ASN A 224 9.84 16.75 -11.51
C ASN A 224 8.58 17.21 -10.74
N GLN A 225 8.20 16.54 -9.65
CA GLN A 225 7.17 17.04 -8.72
C GLN A 225 7.73 18.12 -7.79
N GLN A 226 7.15 19.33 -7.84
CA GLN A 226 7.42 20.38 -6.86
C GLN A 226 6.77 20.02 -5.50
N TYR A 227 7.46 20.29 -4.40
CA TYR A 227 7.00 20.04 -3.01
C TYR A 227 6.89 18.56 -2.56
N ARG A 228 7.63 17.64 -3.19
CA ARG A 228 7.71 16.21 -2.83
C ARG A 228 7.83 15.94 -1.32
N SER A 229 8.70 16.67 -0.61
CA SER A 229 8.93 16.46 0.82
C SER A 229 7.72 16.80 1.68
N LEU A 230 7.03 17.90 1.40
CA LEU A 230 5.81 18.29 2.11
C LEU A 230 4.67 17.30 1.82
N TYR A 231 4.58 16.85 0.58
CA TYR A 231 3.58 15.89 0.14
C TYR A 231 3.77 14.51 0.79
N GLN A 232 4.99 13.98 0.83
CA GLN A 232 5.30 12.74 1.55
C GLN A 232 4.94 12.84 3.04
N VAL A 233 5.22 13.99 3.68
CA VAL A 233 4.84 14.23 5.08
C VAL A 233 3.32 14.30 5.26
N ALA A 234 2.60 14.93 4.34
CA ALA A 234 1.14 14.99 4.38
C ALA A 234 0.51 13.59 4.30
N VAL A 235 0.98 12.75 3.37
CA VAL A 235 0.52 11.36 3.22
C VAL A 235 0.82 10.51 4.47
N MET A 236 1.91 10.81 5.21
CA MET A 236 2.17 10.17 6.50
C MET A 236 1.17 10.58 7.60
N GLY A 237 0.73 11.83 7.58
CA GLY A 237 -0.19 12.39 8.58
C GLY A 237 -1.59 11.76 8.51
N GLU A 238 -2.03 11.33 7.32
CA GLU A 238 -3.33 10.68 7.11
C GLU A 238 -3.40 9.26 7.70
N CYS A 239 -2.26 8.58 7.86
CA CYS A 239 -2.20 7.26 8.50
C CYS A 239 -1.97 7.30 10.01
N SER A 240 -1.71 8.48 10.59
CA SER A 240 -1.27 8.62 12.00
C SER A 240 -2.34 9.18 12.95
N CYS A 241 -3.54 9.48 12.46
CA CYS A 241 -4.67 10.00 13.25
C CYS A 241 -5.85 9.05 13.26
#